data_AF-A0A3N9WJ81-F1
#
_entry.id   AF-A0A3N9WJ81-F1
#
_cell.length_a   1.000
_cell.length_b   1.000
_cell.length_c   1.000
_cell.angle_alpha   90.00
_cell.angle_beta   90.00
_cell.angle_gamma   90.00
#
_symmetry.space_group_name_H-M   'P 1'
#
loop_
_entity.id
_entity.type
_entity.pdbx_description
1 polymer ?
#
loop_
_entity_poly.entity_id
_entity_poly.type
_entity_poly.pdbx_seq_one_letter_code
_entity_poly.pdbx_strand_id
1 'polypeptide(L)'
;MSKLWWRLSEVSPLAEHAVHTPTVNNPAHLLRAPSAVAALIWEQDETGSETLRSNGSPGWHDETGQLHRAHALTWQHPASGTSGVHDHADPYRNLVLLKVRRRDRSIHPVIDTIRYGVKRKHHWFWIDTGRWPYAYGTADHRGEIVPAEATWIRSRVEAPALERLPYPAVIAEGYFGADGVLPRFTRDTVTGMISDLDELNSHPATMPGEFPTVAFHGDIAVISWQQHSLSDERVLEIDRCYPDAEGLYAIGAYQWTWSITRR
;
A
#
# COMPACT_ATOMS: atom_id res chain seq x y z
N MET A 1 0.77 16.75 -4.47
CA MET A 1 -0.03 16.01 -5.47
C MET A 1 -0.59 14.80 -4.74
N SER A 2 -1.89 14.71 -4.45
CA SER A 2 -2.41 13.58 -3.65
C SER A 2 -2.49 12.32 -4.50
N LYS A 3 -1.73 11.31 -4.10
CA LYS A 3 -1.86 9.94 -4.57
C LYS A 3 -2.34 9.08 -3.42
N LEU A 4 -3.32 8.24 -3.70
CA LEU A 4 -3.64 7.09 -2.85
C LEU A 4 -2.86 5.88 -3.33
N TRP A 5 -2.45 5.05 -2.37
CA TRP A 5 -1.56 3.93 -2.59
C TRP A 5 -2.17 2.68 -1.99
N TRP A 6 -2.12 1.58 -2.73
CA TRP A 6 -2.53 0.25 -2.28
C TRP A 6 -1.42 -0.74 -2.55
N ARG A 7 -1.41 -1.84 -1.79
CA ARG A 7 -0.55 -2.97 -2.09
C ARG A 7 -1.01 -3.62 -3.40
N LEU A 8 -0.11 -3.73 -4.37
CA LEU A 8 -0.44 -4.35 -5.66
C LEU A 8 -0.84 -5.82 -5.48
N SER A 9 -0.26 -6.50 -4.49
CA SER A 9 -0.61 -7.87 -4.10
C SER A 9 -2.06 -8.03 -3.64
N GLU A 10 -2.70 -6.97 -3.12
CA GLU A 10 -4.10 -6.98 -2.71
C GLU A 10 -5.02 -6.51 -3.84
N VAL A 11 -4.57 -5.56 -4.65
CA VAL A 11 -5.36 -5.02 -5.77
C VAL A 11 -5.43 -5.98 -6.95
N SER A 12 -4.33 -6.67 -7.28
CA SER A 12 -4.28 -7.55 -8.45
C SER A 12 -5.32 -8.66 -8.39
N PRO A 13 -5.47 -9.41 -7.28
CA PRO A 13 -6.52 -10.43 -7.20
C PRO A 13 -7.94 -9.87 -7.35
N LEU A 14 -8.22 -8.69 -6.77
CA LEU A 14 -9.53 -8.03 -6.91
C LEU A 14 -9.81 -7.69 -8.39
N ALA A 15 -8.80 -7.18 -9.08
CA ALA A 15 -8.93 -6.82 -10.49
C ALA A 15 -9.14 -8.05 -11.37
N GLU A 16 -8.40 -9.13 -11.10
CA GLU A 16 -8.58 -10.40 -11.81
C GLU A 16 -9.96 -11.01 -11.55
N HIS A 17 -10.44 -11.00 -10.31
CA HIS A 17 -11.80 -11.44 -10.00
C HIS A 17 -12.85 -10.63 -10.78
N ALA A 18 -12.77 -9.29 -10.75
CA ALA A 18 -13.70 -8.44 -11.48
C ALA A 18 -13.69 -8.68 -13.01
N VAL A 19 -12.55 -9.09 -13.56
CA VAL A 19 -12.36 -9.37 -14.99
C VAL A 19 -12.97 -10.69 -15.44
N HIS A 20 -13.03 -11.69 -14.55
CA HIS A 20 -13.47 -13.05 -14.83
C HIS A 20 -14.88 -13.37 -14.29
N THR A 21 -15.41 -12.56 -13.38
CA THR A 21 -16.73 -12.75 -12.78
C THR A 21 -17.78 -11.89 -13.51
N PRO A 22 -19.00 -12.40 -13.75
CA PRO A 22 -20.11 -11.59 -14.26
C PRO A 22 -20.30 -10.33 -13.42
N THR A 23 -20.56 -9.18 -14.01
CA THR A 23 -20.65 -7.92 -13.26
C THR A 23 -22.06 -7.67 -12.75
N VAL A 24 -22.20 -7.14 -11.52
CA VAL A 24 -23.51 -6.65 -11.06
C VAL A 24 -23.91 -5.42 -11.88
N ASN A 25 -25.04 -5.54 -12.56
CA ASN A 25 -25.78 -4.42 -13.17
C ASN A 25 -26.41 -3.55 -12.07
N ASN A 26 -25.59 -2.81 -11.32
CA ASN A 26 -26.13 -1.83 -10.38
C ASN A 26 -26.74 -0.66 -11.19
N PRO A 27 -28.03 -0.30 -11.03
CA PRO A 27 -28.68 0.78 -11.77
C PRO A 27 -27.92 2.13 -11.69
N ALA A 28 -27.32 2.43 -10.54
CA ALA A 28 -26.50 3.63 -10.37
C ALA A 28 -25.20 3.61 -11.21
N HIS A 29 -24.66 2.42 -11.50
CA HIS A 29 -23.49 2.21 -12.35
C HIS A 29 -23.86 2.08 -13.84
N LEU A 30 -25.03 1.53 -14.15
CA LEU A 30 -25.58 1.41 -15.51
C LEU A 30 -25.89 2.75 -16.17
N LEU A 31 -26.37 3.74 -15.39
CA LEU A 31 -26.56 5.12 -15.88
C LEU A 31 -25.25 5.78 -16.33
N ARG A 32 -24.10 5.28 -15.85
CA ARG A 32 -22.77 5.90 -16.03
C ARG A 32 -21.92 5.20 -17.10
N ALA A 33 -22.02 3.88 -17.16
CA ALA A 33 -21.31 3.06 -18.14
C ALA A 33 -22.22 1.88 -18.51
N PRO A 34 -23.19 2.05 -19.42
CA PRO A 34 -24.20 1.04 -19.77
C PRO A 34 -23.63 -0.25 -20.40
N SER A 35 -22.30 -0.37 -20.46
CA SER A 35 -21.54 -1.52 -20.97
C SER A 35 -20.37 -1.92 -20.06
N ALA A 36 -20.37 -1.56 -18.77
CA ALA A 36 -19.25 -1.83 -17.85
C ALA A 36 -18.86 -3.32 -17.85
N VAL A 37 -17.61 -3.62 -18.25
CA VAL A 37 -17.12 -4.98 -18.57
C VAL A 37 -16.34 -5.61 -17.42
N ALA A 38 -15.86 -4.79 -16.48
CA ALA A 38 -15.17 -5.12 -15.23
C ALA A 38 -14.71 -3.80 -14.59
N ALA A 39 -14.79 -3.66 -13.26
CA ALA A 39 -14.33 -2.48 -12.55
C ALA A 39 -13.89 -2.81 -11.12
N LEU A 40 -12.99 -1.99 -10.58
CA LEU A 40 -12.85 -1.86 -9.13
C LEU A 40 -13.76 -0.73 -8.66
N ILE A 41 -14.47 -0.97 -7.57
CA ILE A 41 -15.24 0.04 -6.86
C ILE A 41 -14.31 0.61 -5.80
N TRP A 42 -14.07 1.91 -5.90
CA TRP A 42 -13.36 2.69 -4.90
C TRP A 42 -14.38 3.29 -3.96
N GLU A 43 -14.36 2.93 -2.68
CA GLU A 43 -15.33 3.43 -1.71
C GLU A 43 -14.66 3.65 -0.35
N GLN A 44 -15.21 4.60 0.41
CA GLN A 44 -14.87 4.77 1.80
C GLN A 44 -15.68 3.79 2.64
N ASP A 45 -15.03 3.09 3.57
CA ASP A 45 -15.72 2.23 4.53
C ASP A 45 -16.26 3.01 5.73
N GLU A 46 -16.93 2.31 6.65
CA GLU A 46 -17.55 2.90 7.85
C GLU A 46 -16.53 3.56 8.80
N THR A 47 -15.25 3.20 8.70
CA THR A 47 -14.16 3.77 9.51
C THR A 47 -13.55 5.01 8.86
N GLY A 48 -13.98 5.36 7.65
CA GLY A 48 -13.39 6.44 6.87
C GLY A 48 -12.19 6.02 6.04
N SER A 49 -11.86 4.72 5.97
CA SER A 49 -10.73 4.20 5.20
C SER A 49 -11.11 4.03 3.72
N GLU A 50 -10.20 4.40 2.83
CA GLU A 50 -10.40 4.28 1.39
C GLU A 50 -10.11 2.85 0.94
N THR A 51 -11.07 2.21 0.26
CA THR A 51 -10.99 0.80 -0.10
C THR A 51 -11.24 0.57 -1.58
N LEU A 52 -10.59 -0.45 -2.14
CA LEU A 52 -10.89 -1.00 -3.45
C LEU A 52 -11.53 -2.38 -3.30
N ARG A 53 -12.56 -2.65 -4.10
CA ARG A 53 -13.17 -3.99 -4.21
C ARG A 53 -13.61 -4.31 -5.63
N SER A 54 -13.79 -5.60 -5.92
CA SER A 54 -14.33 -6.05 -7.19
C SER A 54 -15.82 -5.72 -7.36
N ASN A 55 -16.26 -5.42 -8.60
CA ASN A 55 -17.67 -5.29 -8.97
C ASN A 55 -18.34 -6.60 -9.47
N GLY A 56 -17.64 -7.73 -9.40
CA GLY A 56 -18.16 -9.06 -9.76
C GLY A 56 -19.36 -9.51 -8.93
N SER A 57 -20.17 -10.39 -9.52
CA SER A 57 -21.35 -11.05 -8.96
C SER A 57 -21.21 -12.58 -9.06
N PRO A 58 -21.27 -13.31 -7.93
CA PRO A 58 -21.33 -12.79 -6.56
C PRO A 58 -20.10 -11.93 -6.22
N GLY A 59 -20.24 -11.08 -5.19
CA GLY A 59 -19.09 -10.38 -4.61
C GLY A 59 -18.05 -11.39 -4.10
N TRP A 60 -16.78 -11.00 -4.10
CA TRP A 60 -15.73 -11.90 -3.62
C TRP A 60 -15.66 -11.83 -2.09
N HIS A 61 -15.98 -12.93 -1.44
CA HIS A 61 -15.92 -13.07 0.02
C HIS A 61 -14.88 -14.12 0.40
N ASP A 62 -14.28 -13.96 1.57
CA ASP A 62 -13.40 -14.95 2.15
C ASP A 62 -14.19 -16.11 2.79
N GLU A 63 -13.48 -17.06 3.41
CA GLU A 63 -14.07 -18.23 4.07
C GLU A 63 -15.02 -17.88 5.22
N THR A 64 -14.86 -16.69 5.81
CA THR A 64 -15.72 -16.17 6.90
C THR A 64 -16.93 -15.40 6.38
N GLY A 65 -17.03 -15.21 5.06
CA GLY A 65 -18.07 -14.42 4.43
C GLY A 65 -17.78 -12.91 4.43
N GLN A 66 -16.59 -12.48 4.84
CA GLN A 66 -16.19 -11.07 4.77
C GLN A 66 -15.84 -10.70 3.32
N LEU A 67 -16.32 -9.53 2.87
CA LEU A 67 -16.04 -9.06 1.52
C LEU A 67 -14.55 -8.69 1.38
N HIS A 68 -13.88 -9.26 0.37
CA HIS A 68 -12.51 -8.93 0.06
C HIS A 68 -12.38 -7.47 -0.41
N ARG A 69 -11.50 -6.74 0.28
CA ARG A 69 -11.17 -5.33 0.05
C ARG A 69 -9.66 -5.13 0.16
N ALA A 70 -9.13 -4.16 -0.60
CA ALA A 70 -7.77 -3.65 -0.43
C ALA A 70 -7.87 -2.26 0.18
N HIS A 71 -7.13 -2.00 1.26
CA HIS A 71 -7.17 -0.72 1.97
C HIS A 71 -6.07 0.22 1.47
N ALA A 72 -6.42 1.49 1.29
CA ALA A 72 -5.46 2.50 0.91
C ALA A 72 -4.54 2.78 2.10
N LEU A 73 -3.24 2.78 1.85
CA LEU A 73 -2.22 3.12 2.82
C LEU A 73 -1.93 4.62 2.67
N THR A 74 -2.50 5.43 3.56
CA THR A 74 -2.41 6.89 3.50
C THR A 74 -2.18 7.50 4.87
N TRP A 75 -1.57 8.69 4.92
CA TRP A 75 -1.36 9.40 6.17
C TRP A 75 -2.64 10.12 6.61
N GLN A 76 -2.73 10.37 7.90
CA GLN A 76 -3.74 11.19 8.54
C GLN A 76 -3.06 12.20 9.46
N HIS A 77 -3.62 13.41 9.57
CA HIS A 77 -3.18 14.44 10.50
C HIS A 77 -4.38 14.85 11.38
N PRO A 78 -4.60 14.16 12.52
CA PRO A 78 -5.82 14.31 13.32
C PRO A 78 -6.09 15.74 13.80
N ALA A 79 -5.05 16.51 14.11
CA ALA A 79 -5.20 17.87 14.62
C ALA A 79 -5.81 18.85 13.61
N SER A 80 -5.58 18.65 12.31
CA SER A 80 -6.19 19.47 11.23
C SER A 80 -7.38 18.78 10.56
N GLY A 81 -7.61 17.49 10.84
CA GLY A 81 -8.59 16.67 10.13
C GLY A 81 -8.21 16.34 8.68
N THR A 82 -7.00 16.69 8.24
CA THR A 82 -6.55 16.39 6.87
C THR A 82 -6.00 14.98 6.77
N SER A 83 -6.16 14.35 5.62
CA SER A 83 -5.52 13.08 5.29
C SER A 83 -4.97 13.14 3.88
N GLY A 84 -4.22 12.10 3.47
CA GLY A 84 -3.78 11.98 2.08
C GLY A 84 -4.92 11.82 1.09
N VAL A 85 -6.17 11.78 1.54
CA VAL A 85 -7.38 11.80 0.73
C VAL A 85 -7.79 13.26 0.49
N HIS A 86 -8.00 13.66 -0.77
CA HIS A 86 -8.56 14.97 -1.08
C HIS A 86 -10.10 14.97 -1.03
N ASP A 87 -10.66 16.07 -0.48
CA ASP A 87 -12.09 16.23 -0.21
C ASP A 87 -12.98 15.95 -1.43
N HIS A 88 -14.03 15.17 -1.19
CA HIS A 88 -14.83 14.40 -2.14
C HIS A 88 -16.09 15.11 -2.61
N ALA A 89 -15.94 16.34 -3.10
CA ALA A 89 -17.07 17.14 -3.60
C ALA A 89 -17.72 16.62 -4.92
N ASP A 90 -17.35 15.44 -5.42
CA ASP A 90 -17.95 14.89 -6.64
C ASP A 90 -18.76 13.60 -6.34
N PRO A 91 -20.07 13.56 -6.64
CA PRO A 91 -20.93 12.38 -6.44
C PRO A 91 -20.61 11.21 -7.39
N TYR A 92 -19.62 11.34 -8.26
CA TYR A 92 -19.24 10.37 -9.29
C TYR A 92 -17.96 9.54 -8.98
N ARG A 93 -17.27 9.80 -7.86
CA ARG A 93 -15.86 9.44 -7.54
C ARG A 93 -15.44 7.96 -7.31
N ASN A 94 -16.30 6.97 -7.51
CA ASN A 94 -16.11 5.66 -6.87
C ASN A 94 -15.89 4.46 -7.81
N LEU A 95 -15.49 4.69 -9.07
CA LEU A 95 -15.37 3.62 -10.07
C LEU A 95 -14.09 3.69 -10.88
N VAL A 96 -13.28 2.65 -10.78
CA VAL A 96 -12.06 2.44 -11.58
C VAL A 96 -12.37 1.41 -12.68
N LEU A 97 -12.52 1.89 -13.91
CA LEU A 97 -12.87 1.03 -15.06
C LEU A 97 -11.68 0.18 -15.48
N LEU A 98 -11.80 -1.15 -15.29
CA LEU A 98 -10.71 -2.08 -15.60
C LEU A 98 -10.62 -2.42 -17.08
N LYS A 99 -11.76 -2.45 -17.78
CA LYS A 99 -11.87 -2.71 -19.21
C LYS A 99 -12.63 -1.55 -19.86
N VAL A 100 -12.00 -0.88 -20.82
CA VAL A 100 -12.69 0.12 -21.66
C VAL A 100 -13.22 -0.59 -22.90
N ARG A 101 -14.53 -0.86 -22.96
CA ARG A 101 -15.16 -1.31 -24.22
C ARG A 101 -15.46 -0.09 -25.11
N ARG A 102 -14.45 0.49 -25.77
CA ARG A 102 -14.68 1.46 -26.87
C ARG A 102 -13.63 1.32 -27.98
N ARG A 103 -14.04 1.70 -29.19
CA ARG A 103 -13.32 1.63 -30.49
C ARG A 103 -11.90 2.21 -30.54
N ASP A 104 -11.49 2.95 -29.52
CA ASP A 104 -10.23 3.66 -29.50
C ASP A 104 -9.16 2.85 -28.75
N ARG A 105 -8.10 2.50 -29.47
CA ARG A 105 -6.98 1.66 -29.01
C ARG A 105 -5.98 2.42 -28.12
N SER A 106 -6.23 3.70 -27.82
CA SER A 106 -5.27 4.61 -27.18
C SER A 106 -5.27 4.60 -25.64
N ILE A 107 -6.29 4.05 -24.98
CA ILE A 107 -6.33 3.96 -23.51
C ILE A 107 -5.93 2.56 -23.08
N HIS A 108 -4.75 2.43 -22.46
CA HIS A 108 -4.34 1.19 -21.81
C HIS A 108 -5.32 0.83 -20.68
N PRO A 109 -5.98 -0.33 -20.71
CA PRO A 109 -6.87 -0.77 -19.63
C PRO A 109 -6.14 -0.83 -18.28
N VAL A 110 -6.80 -0.43 -17.17
CA VAL A 110 -6.21 -0.50 -15.81
C VAL A 110 -5.72 -1.90 -15.49
N ILE A 111 -6.44 -2.94 -15.93
CA ILE A 111 -6.02 -4.34 -15.72
C ILE A 111 -4.67 -4.64 -16.36
N ASP A 112 -4.38 -4.08 -17.54
CA ASP A 112 -3.09 -4.31 -18.20
C ASP A 112 -1.97 -3.60 -17.46
N THR A 113 -2.22 -2.40 -16.90
CA THR A 113 -1.29 -1.70 -16.01
C THR A 113 -0.99 -2.50 -14.73
N ILE A 114 -2.02 -3.09 -14.12
CA ILE A 114 -1.89 -3.94 -12.92
C ILE A 114 -1.08 -5.20 -13.26
N ARG A 115 -1.47 -5.95 -14.29
CA ARG A 115 -0.77 -7.17 -14.74
C ARG A 115 0.68 -6.89 -15.13
N TYR A 116 0.91 -5.77 -15.81
CA TYR A 116 2.26 -5.33 -16.15
C TYR A 116 3.09 -5.02 -14.91
N GLY A 117 2.51 -4.33 -13.92
CA GLY A 117 3.15 -4.10 -12.62
C GLY A 117 3.54 -5.40 -11.92
N VAL A 118 2.62 -6.37 -11.85
CA VAL A 118 2.89 -7.70 -11.26
C VAL A 118 4.04 -8.38 -12.00
N LYS A 119 4.03 -8.38 -13.34
CA LYS A 119 5.12 -8.94 -14.16
C LYS A 119 6.46 -8.24 -13.92
N ARG A 120 6.44 -6.94 -13.62
CA ARG A 120 7.61 -6.12 -13.29
C ARG A 120 8.02 -6.21 -11.82
N LYS A 121 7.33 -6.99 -10.99
CA LYS A 121 7.54 -7.08 -9.54
C LYS A 121 7.39 -5.73 -8.84
N HIS A 122 6.45 -4.92 -9.30
CA HIS A 122 6.05 -3.71 -8.60
C HIS A 122 5.27 -4.09 -7.32
N HIS A 123 5.38 -3.26 -6.28
CA HIS A 123 4.74 -3.52 -4.98
C HIS A 123 3.48 -2.68 -4.76
N TRP A 124 3.35 -1.59 -5.51
CA TRP A 124 2.37 -0.55 -5.26
C TRP A 124 1.48 -0.29 -6.47
N PHE A 125 0.19 -0.11 -6.23
CA PHE A 125 -0.77 0.48 -7.15
C PHE A 125 -1.15 1.87 -6.63
N TRP A 126 -1.24 2.87 -7.50
CA TRP A 126 -1.60 4.23 -7.12
C TRP A 126 -2.67 4.83 -8.00
N ILE A 127 -3.45 5.73 -7.42
CA ILE A 127 -4.43 6.59 -8.09
C ILE A 127 -4.11 8.05 -7.72
N ASP A 128 -3.94 8.89 -8.73
CA ASP A 128 -3.83 10.34 -8.59
C ASP A 128 -5.24 10.94 -8.45
N THR A 129 -5.52 11.47 -7.26
CA THR A 129 -6.84 12.01 -6.91
C THR A 129 -6.97 13.50 -7.24
N GLY A 130 -5.88 14.14 -7.69
CA GLY A 130 -5.83 15.57 -7.97
C GLY A 130 -6.46 15.99 -9.30
N ARG A 131 -6.84 15.04 -10.16
CA ARG A 131 -7.45 15.33 -11.47
C ARG A 131 -8.44 14.25 -11.92
N TRP A 132 -9.41 14.66 -12.74
CA TRP A 132 -10.33 13.75 -13.43
C TRP A 132 -10.15 13.83 -14.96
N PRO A 133 -10.17 12.71 -15.71
CA PRO A 133 -10.21 11.33 -15.23
C PRO A 133 -8.96 10.98 -14.40
N TYR A 134 -9.13 10.12 -13.39
CA TYR A 134 -8.02 9.75 -12.51
C TYR A 134 -6.89 9.09 -13.30
N ALA A 135 -5.67 9.54 -13.03
CA ALA A 135 -4.50 8.83 -13.49
C ALA A 135 -4.17 7.71 -12.50
N TYR A 136 -3.66 6.60 -13.01
CA TYR A 136 -3.30 5.44 -12.21
C TYR A 136 -2.01 4.83 -12.74
N GLY A 137 -1.36 4.05 -11.89
CA GLY A 137 -0.14 3.34 -12.27
C GLY A 137 0.28 2.32 -11.23
N THR A 138 1.39 1.67 -11.52
CA THR A 138 2.08 0.82 -10.55
C THR A 138 3.50 1.32 -10.36
N ALA A 139 4.08 1.06 -9.19
CA ALA A 139 5.45 1.40 -8.87
C ALA A 139 6.08 0.33 -7.99
N ASP A 140 7.39 0.14 -8.11
CA ASP A 140 8.17 -0.74 -7.25
C ASP A 140 8.33 -0.16 -5.83
N HIS A 141 8.26 1.16 -5.68
CA HIS A 141 8.29 1.84 -4.38
C HIS A 141 7.24 2.94 -4.29
N ARG A 142 6.98 3.38 -3.06
CA ARG A 142 6.13 4.53 -2.79
C ARG A 142 6.96 5.82 -2.83
N GLY A 143 6.43 6.85 -3.51
CA GLY A 143 7.15 8.12 -3.68
C GLY A 143 7.08 9.08 -2.48
N GLU A 144 5.91 9.25 -1.87
CA GLU A 144 5.70 10.21 -0.75
C GLU A 144 4.97 9.52 0.42
N ILE A 145 5.52 9.63 1.63
CA ILE A 145 4.90 9.10 2.85
C ILE A 145 4.06 10.16 3.60
N VAL A 146 4.36 11.44 3.47
CA VAL A 146 3.59 12.57 4.02
C VAL A 146 3.72 13.76 3.07
N PRO A 147 2.92 14.82 3.21
CA PRO A 147 3.05 16.03 2.39
C PRO A 147 4.43 16.68 2.51
N ALA A 148 4.83 17.44 1.49
CA ALA A 148 6.13 18.10 1.44
C ALA A 148 6.33 19.14 2.57
N GLU A 149 5.23 19.71 3.06
CA GLU A 149 5.19 20.68 4.13
C GLU A 149 5.24 20.07 5.55
N ALA A 150 5.33 18.73 5.67
CA ALA A 150 5.39 18.08 6.97
C ALA A 150 6.66 18.47 7.75
N THR A 151 6.48 18.83 9.02
CA THR A 151 7.59 19.07 9.94
C THR A 151 8.15 17.74 10.43
N TRP A 152 9.48 17.61 10.45
CA TRP A 152 10.16 16.40 10.91
C TRP A 152 10.85 16.63 12.25
N ILE A 153 10.55 15.80 13.24
CA ILE A 153 11.14 15.87 14.58
C ILE A 153 11.95 14.61 14.89
N ARG A 154 13.08 14.78 15.57
CA ARG A 154 13.92 13.64 16.01
C ARG A 154 13.22 12.88 17.14
N SER A 155 13.25 11.56 17.05
CA SER A 155 12.68 10.67 18.06
C SER A 155 13.40 9.32 18.10
N ARG A 156 12.95 8.43 18.97
CA ARG A 156 13.23 7.00 18.93
C ARG A 156 11.94 6.24 18.73
N VAL A 157 11.96 5.24 17.85
CA VAL A 157 10.79 4.44 17.49
C VAL A 157 11.12 2.96 17.56
N GLU A 158 10.10 2.16 17.83
CA GLU A 158 10.14 0.69 17.86
C GLU A 158 8.97 0.15 17.04
N ALA A 159 9.12 -1.06 16.50
CA ALA A 159 8.05 -1.80 15.85
C ALA A 159 8.10 -3.28 16.26
N PRO A 160 6.94 -3.96 16.38
CA PRO A 160 6.90 -5.40 16.62
C PRO A 160 7.69 -6.23 15.58
N ALA A 161 7.74 -5.75 14.33
CA ALA A 161 8.49 -6.38 13.24
C ALA A 161 10.02 -6.41 13.47
N LEU A 162 10.52 -5.68 14.46
CA LEU A 162 11.93 -5.61 14.86
C LEU A 162 12.10 -6.00 16.33
N GLU A 163 11.24 -6.89 16.84
CA GLU A 163 11.19 -7.29 18.25
C GLU A 163 11.12 -6.11 19.24
N ARG A 164 10.53 -5.00 18.80
CA ARG A 164 10.45 -3.73 19.56
C ARG A 164 11.81 -3.15 19.95
N LEU A 165 12.88 -3.44 19.22
CA LEU A 165 14.17 -2.77 19.40
C LEU A 165 14.05 -1.26 19.06
N PRO A 166 14.69 -0.38 19.85
CA PRO A 166 14.54 1.07 19.70
C PRO A 166 15.56 1.68 18.72
N TYR A 167 15.08 2.37 17.68
CA TYR A 167 15.91 2.98 16.66
C TYR A 167 15.76 4.51 16.61
N PRO A 168 16.87 5.27 16.45
CA PRO A 168 16.79 6.71 16.22
C PRO A 168 16.16 7.01 14.85
N ALA A 169 15.21 7.94 14.81
CA ALA A 169 14.49 8.29 13.59
C ALA A 169 14.16 9.78 13.55
N VAL A 170 13.72 10.25 12.38
CA VAL A 170 12.88 11.45 12.29
C VAL A 170 11.45 11.02 11.99
N ILE A 171 10.47 11.59 12.69
CA ILE A 171 9.04 11.31 12.50
C ILE A 171 8.33 12.56 11.98
N ALA A 172 7.33 12.37 11.14
CA ALA A 172 6.47 13.46 10.68
C ALA A 172 5.54 13.89 11.82
N GLU A 173 5.73 15.11 12.31
CA GLU A 173 5.00 15.63 13.47
C GLU A 173 3.50 15.73 13.19
N GLY A 174 2.69 15.08 14.03
CA GLY A 174 1.23 15.09 13.90
C GLY A 174 0.68 14.17 12.80
N TYR A 175 1.53 13.53 12.00
CA TYR A 175 1.13 12.61 10.94
C TYR A 175 1.23 11.15 11.38
N PHE A 176 0.21 10.38 11.04
CA PHE A 176 0.07 8.97 11.38
C PHE A 176 -0.32 8.15 10.16
N GLY A 177 0.14 6.90 10.09
CA GLY A 177 -0.48 5.87 9.28
C GLY A 177 -1.70 5.28 9.98
N ALA A 178 -2.20 4.14 9.51
CA ALA A 178 -3.33 3.46 10.16
C ALA A 178 -3.06 3.14 11.64
N ASP A 179 -1.86 2.62 11.94
CA ASP A 179 -1.56 2.04 13.26
C ASP A 179 -0.36 2.67 13.98
N GLY A 180 0.21 3.76 13.48
CA GLY A 180 1.44 4.28 14.07
C GLY A 180 1.99 5.56 13.45
N VAL A 181 3.13 5.99 13.99
CA VAL A 181 3.88 7.13 13.44
C VAL A 181 4.53 6.75 12.12
N LEU A 182 4.93 7.76 11.33
CA LEU A 182 5.60 7.56 10.04
C LEU A 182 7.07 8.01 10.16
N PRO A 183 8.00 7.10 10.45
CA PRO A 183 9.42 7.42 10.60
C PRO A 183 10.19 7.36 9.27
N ARG A 184 11.31 8.08 9.25
CA ARG A 184 12.41 7.91 8.30
C ARG A 184 13.72 7.71 9.05
N PHE A 185 14.61 6.91 8.48
CA PHE A 185 15.85 6.45 9.12
C PHE A 185 17.08 6.79 8.29
N THR A 186 18.21 7.07 8.94
CA THR A 186 19.48 7.20 8.22
C THR A 186 19.95 5.83 7.73
N ARG A 187 20.85 5.81 6.74
CA ARG A 187 21.48 4.56 6.28
C ARG A 187 22.16 3.79 7.42
N ASP A 188 22.82 4.49 8.35
CA ASP A 188 23.48 3.85 9.50
C ASP A 188 22.46 3.18 10.42
N THR A 189 21.31 3.83 10.66
CA THR A 189 20.24 3.21 11.44
C THR A 189 19.65 1.99 10.75
N VAL A 190 19.40 2.06 9.43
CA VAL A 190 18.93 0.90 8.67
C VAL A 190 19.97 -0.22 8.68
N THR A 191 21.26 0.10 8.63
CA THR A 191 22.34 -0.90 8.75
C THR A 191 22.32 -1.58 10.12
N GLY A 192 22.06 -0.82 11.19
CA GLY A 192 21.83 -1.39 12.53
C GLY A 192 20.63 -2.33 12.56
N MET A 193 19.49 -1.93 11.99
CA MET A 193 18.30 -2.79 11.88
C MET A 193 18.59 -4.09 11.13
N ILE A 194 19.41 -4.04 10.06
CA ILE A 194 19.81 -5.23 9.31
C ILE A 194 20.58 -6.18 10.21
N SER A 195 21.61 -5.69 10.92
CA SER A 195 22.39 -6.52 11.85
C SER A 195 21.52 -7.14 12.94
N ASP A 196 20.60 -6.38 13.52
CA ASP A 196 19.70 -6.87 14.55
C ASP A 196 18.75 -7.94 13.99
N LEU A 197 18.17 -7.73 12.81
CA LEU A 197 17.33 -8.72 12.13
C LEU A 197 18.09 -9.99 11.76
N ASP A 198 19.35 -9.87 11.35
CA ASP A 198 20.20 -11.03 11.05
C ASP A 198 20.49 -11.85 12.32
N GLU A 199 20.72 -11.18 13.46
CA GLU A 199 20.86 -11.84 14.77
C GLU A 199 19.56 -12.55 15.19
N LEU A 200 18.42 -11.86 15.07
CA LEU A 200 17.10 -12.41 15.38
C LEU A 200 16.78 -13.64 14.52
N ASN A 201 16.92 -13.53 13.20
CA ASN A 201 16.64 -14.64 12.29
C ASN A 201 17.62 -15.82 12.43
N SER A 202 18.81 -15.59 13.02
CA SER A 202 19.79 -16.65 13.29
C SER A 202 19.57 -17.34 14.64
N HIS A 203 18.69 -16.79 15.50
CA HIS A 203 18.48 -17.31 16.84
C HIS A 203 17.74 -18.66 16.80
N PRO A 204 18.20 -19.72 17.51
CA PRO A 204 17.61 -21.07 17.40
C PRO A 204 16.13 -21.19 17.80
N ALA A 205 15.63 -20.23 18.57
CA ALA A 205 14.23 -20.20 19.01
C ALA A 205 13.29 -19.48 18.03
N THR A 206 13.85 -18.80 17.02
CA THR A 206 13.07 -18.02 16.05
C THR A 206 12.56 -18.90 14.94
N MET A 207 11.27 -18.78 14.64
CA MET A 207 10.64 -19.56 13.58
C MET A 207 10.91 -18.94 12.21
N PRO A 208 11.06 -19.76 11.14
CA PRO A 208 11.16 -19.23 9.78
C PRO A 208 9.97 -18.32 9.44
N GLY A 209 10.26 -17.10 8.99
CA GLY A 209 9.24 -16.10 8.67
C GLY A 209 8.65 -15.35 9.86
N GLU A 210 9.21 -15.49 11.06
CA GLU A 210 8.81 -14.69 12.22
C GLU A 210 9.18 -13.20 12.07
N PHE A 211 10.39 -12.93 11.56
CA PHE A 211 10.88 -11.57 11.30
C PHE A 211 11.16 -11.35 9.80
N PRO A 212 11.06 -10.10 9.31
CA PRO A 212 11.48 -9.75 7.97
C PRO A 212 13.00 -9.82 7.84
N THR A 213 13.49 -9.82 6.60
CA THR A 213 14.90 -9.58 6.27
C THR A 213 15.00 -8.27 5.51
N VAL A 214 16.03 -7.48 5.79
CA VAL A 214 16.33 -6.24 5.07
C VAL A 214 17.73 -6.35 4.50
N ALA A 215 17.92 -5.95 3.24
CA ALA A 215 19.23 -5.92 2.62
C ALA A 215 19.39 -4.71 1.71
N PHE A 216 20.60 -4.17 1.61
CA PHE A 216 20.90 -3.12 0.64
C PHE A 216 21.28 -3.70 -0.72
N HIS A 217 20.56 -3.29 -1.76
CA HIS A 217 20.95 -3.47 -3.15
C HIS A 217 21.39 -2.11 -3.71
N GLY A 218 22.68 -1.81 -3.56
CA GLY A 218 23.19 -0.45 -3.78
C GLY A 218 22.70 0.51 -2.70
N ASP A 219 22.02 1.56 -3.12
CA ASP A 219 21.39 2.55 -2.23
C ASP A 219 19.96 2.17 -1.82
N ILE A 220 19.37 1.13 -2.40
CA ILE A 220 17.97 0.72 -2.15
C ILE A 220 17.92 -0.28 -0.99
N ALA A 221 17.11 -0.02 0.02
CA ALA A 221 16.78 -1.01 1.04
C ALA A 221 15.64 -1.90 0.54
N VAL A 222 15.91 -3.20 0.41
CA VAL A 222 14.95 -4.20 -0.04
C VAL A 222 14.47 -5.01 1.16
N ILE A 223 13.16 -5.03 1.37
CA ILE A 223 12.52 -5.73 2.48
C ILE A 223 11.92 -7.01 1.93
N SER A 224 12.25 -8.14 2.55
CA SER A 224 11.69 -9.44 2.23
C SER A 224 11.07 -10.09 3.45
N TRP A 225 10.07 -10.94 3.23
CA TRP A 225 9.44 -11.72 4.28
C TRP A 225 9.31 -13.16 3.80
N GLN A 226 9.75 -14.12 4.62
CA GLN A 226 9.50 -15.52 4.36
C GLN A 226 8.03 -15.84 4.66
N GLN A 227 7.26 -16.13 3.62
CA GLN A 227 5.93 -16.70 3.79
C GLN A 227 6.07 -18.22 3.95
N HIS A 228 5.58 -18.72 5.07
CA HIS A 228 5.39 -20.14 5.30
C HIS A 228 3.97 -20.51 4.85
N SER A 229 3.87 -21.27 3.76
CA SER A 229 2.61 -21.91 3.39
C SER A 229 2.72 -23.43 3.63
N LEU A 230 1.58 -24.11 3.78
CA LEU A 230 1.51 -25.55 4.08
C LEU A 230 2.29 -26.45 3.08
N SER A 231 2.67 -25.93 1.93
CA SER A 231 3.36 -26.69 0.86
C SER A 231 4.62 -26.00 0.30
N ASP A 232 4.96 -24.79 0.73
CA ASP A 232 6.08 -24.04 0.15
C ASP A 232 6.61 -22.96 1.10
N GLU A 233 7.94 -22.92 1.24
CA GLU A 233 8.67 -21.84 1.92
C GLU A 233 9.24 -20.90 0.86
N ARG A 234 8.73 -19.67 0.82
CA ARG A 234 9.18 -18.66 -0.13
C ARG A 234 9.57 -17.38 0.57
N VAL A 235 10.75 -16.89 0.26
CA VAL A 235 11.14 -15.51 0.57
C VAL A 235 10.57 -14.61 -0.51
N LEU A 236 9.68 -13.71 -0.12
CA LEU A 236 9.06 -12.74 -1.01
C LEU A 236 9.58 -11.34 -0.69
N GLU A 237 10.02 -10.64 -1.73
CA GLU A 237 10.25 -9.20 -1.63
C GLU A 237 8.90 -8.51 -1.41
N ILE A 238 8.75 -7.80 -0.30
CA ILE A 238 7.50 -7.11 0.06
C ILE A 238 7.61 -5.60 -0.16
N ASP A 239 8.80 -5.03 -0.16
CA ASP A 239 8.95 -3.60 -0.43
C ASP A 239 10.35 -3.21 -0.90
N ARG A 240 10.41 -2.05 -1.55
CA ARG A 240 11.65 -1.33 -1.85
C ARG A 240 11.56 0.06 -1.29
N CYS A 241 12.51 0.40 -0.43
CA CYS A 241 12.65 1.72 0.14
C CYS A 241 13.86 2.40 -0.48
N TYR A 242 13.57 3.38 -1.33
CA TYR A 242 14.59 4.30 -1.85
C TYR A 242 14.85 5.39 -0.81
N PRO A 243 16.09 5.90 -0.70
CA PRO A 243 16.34 7.09 0.09
C PRO A 243 15.60 8.28 -0.54
N ASP A 244 15.04 9.13 0.30
CA ASP A 244 14.51 10.41 -0.17
C ASP A 244 15.63 11.42 -0.48
N ALA A 245 15.24 12.65 -0.80
CA ALA A 245 16.18 13.73 -1.13
C ALA A 245 17.15 14.08 0.02
N GLU A 246 16.85 13.70 1.26
CA GLU A 246 17.70 13.90 2.45
C GLU A 246 18.54 12.65 2.77
N GLY A 247 18.44 11.59 1.96
CA GLY A 247 19.15 10.33 2.19
C GLY A 247 18.52 9.44 3.25
N LEU A 248 17.24 9.66 3.58
CA LEU A 248 16.52 8.93 4.63
C LEU A 248 15.56 7.89 4.05
N TYR A 249 15.40 6.77 4.77
CA TYR A 249 14.63 5.61 4.35
C TYR A 249 13.35 5.46 5.15
N ALA A 250 12.21 5.30 4.48
CA ALA A 250 10.91 5.08 5.11
C ALA A 250 10.62 3.57 5.33
N ILE A 251 11.51 2.89 6.06
CA ILE A 251 11.43 1.44 6.27
C ILE A 251 10.11 1.04 6.95
N GLY A 252 9.38 0.12 6.33
CA GLY A 252 8.12 -0.41 6.87
C GLY A 252 6.99 0.62 6.98
N ALA A 253 7.13 1.81 6.37
CA ALA A 253 6.07 2.81 6.41
C ALA A 253 4.74 2.21 5.90
N TYR A 254 3.69 2.36 6.71
CA TYR A 254 2.34 1.80 6.48
C TYR A 254 2.21 0.28 6.49
N GLN A 255 3.30 -0.46 6.67
CA GLN A 255 3.27 -1.92 6.81
C GLN A 255 3.58 -2.36 8.23
N TRP A 256 4.38 -1.57 8.96
CA TRP A 256 4.77 -1.84 10.32
C TRP A 256 4.16 -0.81 11.27
N THR A 257 3.70 -1.31 12.42
CA THR A 257 3.16 -0.52 13.53
C THR A 257 4.32 0.16 14.28
N TRP A 258 4.79 1.29 13.76
CA TRP A 258 5.81 2.10 14.42
C TRP A 258 5.22 2.89 15.59
N SER A 259 5.86 2.81 16.75
CA SER A 259 5.49 3.58 17.94
C SER A 259 6.69 4.30 18.52
N ILE A 260 6.47 5.48 19.12
CA ILE A 260 7.51 6.21 19.84
C ILE A 260 7.85 5.44 21.11
N THR A 261 9.15 5.19 21.34
CA THR A 261 9.61 4.55 22.58
C THR A 261 9.28 5.48 23.75
N ARG A 262 8.52 4.99 24.74
CA ARG A 262 8.31 5.74 25.98
C ARG A 262 9.66 5.84 26.71
N ARG A 263 10.03 7.05 27.11
CA ARG A 263 11.18 7.28 28.00
C ARG A 263 10.94 6.63 29.36
#